data_AF-A0AAW4MXC0-F1
#
_entry.id   AF-A0AAW4MXC0-F1
#
_cell.length_a   1.000
_cell.length_b   1.000
_cell.length_c   1.000
_cell.angle_alpha   90.00
_cell.angle_beta   90.00
_cell.angle_gamma   90.00
#
_symmetry.space_group_name_H-M   'P 1'
#
loop_
_entity.id
_entity.type
_entity.pdbx_description
1 polymer ?
#
loop_
_entity_poly.entity_id
_entity_poly.type
_entity_poly.pdbx_seq_one_letter_code
_entity_poly.pdbx_strand_id
1 'polypeptide(L)'
;MAKKKKSAVEERLAEYKMFYPDTTITRIGIDSNQTVSHKDGLELSKMVCHMTHSGLLQFVILKNKMYIFKSREFLKVADGFKKGAKVRFHDPRTPDDHRESVILADGLRYDGGIPFIWTEGSDADCFMECNTFAVYWRPVEEDKK
;
A
#
# COMPACT_ATOMS: atom_id res chain seq x y z
N MET A 1 -20.97 19.96 -20.23
CA MET A 1 -20.83 19.69 -18.78
C MET A 1 -19.35 19.61 -18.45
N ALA A 2 -18.83 20.49 -17.58
CA ALA A 2 -17.41 20.43 -17.21
C ALA A 2 -17.15 19.21 -16.31
N LYS A 3 -16.24 18.32 -16.70
CA LYS A 3 -15.74 17.25 -15.84
C LYS A 3 -15.09 17.92 -14.61
N LYS A 4 -15.69 17.76 -13.43
CA LYS A 4 -15.04 18.13 -12.16
C LYS A 4 -13.68 17.42 -12.11
N LYS A 5 -12.59 18.18 -12.00
CA LYS A 5 -11.24 17.62 -11.84
C LYS A 5 -11.22 16.87 -10.51
N LYS A 6 -10.90 15.57 -10.55
CA LYS A 6 -10.76 14.77 -9.34
C LYS A 6 -9.59 15.32 -8.51
N SER A 7 -9.73 15.29 -7.20
CA SER A 7 -8.61 15.56 -6.31
C SER A 7 -7.59 14.42 -6.37
N ALA A 8 -6.32 14.69 -6.05
CA ALA A 8 -5.28 13.67 -6.01
C ALA A 8 -5.64 12.47 -5.10
N VAL A 9 -6.41 12.71 -4.03
CA VAL A 9 -6.93 11.66 -3.14
C VAL A 9 -7.95 10.76 -3.84
N GLU A 10 -8.84 11.33 -4.65
CA GLU A 10 -9.84 10.58 -5.41
C GLU A 10 -9.23 9.81 -6.59
N GLU A 11 -8.19 10.37 -7.23
CA GLU A 11 -7.41 9.69 -8.26
C GLU A 11 -6.70 8.47 -7.67
N ARG A 12 -5.99 8.65 -6.56
CA ARG A 12 -5.32 7.55 -5.84
C ARG A 12 -6.31 6.49 -5.33
N LEU A 13 -7.50 6.89 -4.89
CA LEU A 13 -8.56 5.95 -4.52
C LEU A 13 -9.00 5.10 -5.71
N ALA A 14 -9.17 5.72 -6.87
CA ALA A 14 -9.57 5.02 -8.08
C ALA A 14 -8.50 4.02 -8.53
N GLU A 15 -7.22 4.41 -8.48
CA GLU A 15 -6.09 3.52 -8.75
C GLU A 15 -6.11 2.29 -7.83
N TYR A 16 -6.21 2.49 -6.51
CA TYR A 16 -6.25 1.35 -5.58
C TYR A 16 -7.47 0.45 -5.77
N LYS A 17 -8.61 1.02 -6.16
CA LYS A 17 -9.81 0.23 -6.48
C LYS A 17 -9.67 -0.66 -7.72
N MET A 18 -8.71 -0.39 -8.60
CA MET A 18 -8.41 -1.30 -9.71
C MET A 18 -7.80 -2.62 -9.21
N PHE A 19 -7.02 -2.58 -8.12
CA PHE A 19 -6.40 -3.77 -7.52
C PHE A 19 -7.26 -4.37 -6.41
N TYR A 20 -7.82 -3.52 -5.56
CA TYR A 20 -8.60 -3.88 -4.38
C TYR A 20 -9.92 -3.10 -4.41
N PRO A 21 -10.98 -3.62 -5.06
CA PRO A 21 -12.24 -2.90 -5.24
C PRO A 21 -12.92 -2.45 -3.94
N ASP A 22 -12.64 -3.14 -2.84
CA ASP A 22 -13.11 -2.85 -1.49
C ASP A 22 -12.34 -1.71 -0.79
N THR A 23 -11.40 -1.05 -1.48
CA THR A 23 -10.62 0.05 -0.92
C THR A 23 -11.53 1.18 -0.44
N THR A 24 -11.31 1.58 0.81
CA THR A 24 -11.98 2.70 1.48
C THR A 24 -10.97 3.71 2.02
N ILE A 25 -11.45 4.92 2.35
CA ILE A 25 -10.64 5.96 2.97
C ILE A 25 -11.22 6.30 4.34
N THR A 26 -10.37 6.28 5.37
CA THR A 26 -10.64 6.99 6.62
C THR A 26 -9.97 8.36 6.57
N ARG A 27 -10.74 9.41 6.84
CA ARG A 27 -10.22 10.77 6.94
C ARG A 27 -10.16 11.20 8.40
N ILE A 28 -9.00 11.69 8.81
CA ILE A 28 -8.76 12.24 10.15
C ILE A 28 -8.48 13.74 10.01
N GLY A 29 -9.16 14.54 10.83
CA GLY A 29 -8.85 15.96 10.98
C GLY A 29 -7.68 16.13 11.95
N ILE A 30 -6.75 17.00 11.60
CA ILE A 30 -5.65 17.43 12.46
C ILE A 30 -5.95 18.87 12.83
N ASP A 31 -5.81 19.22 14.11
CA ASP A 31 -6.00 20.61 14.53
C ASP A 31 -5.00 21.53 13.82
N SER A 32 -5.43 22.75 13.47
CA SER A 32 -4.63 23.68 12.65
C SER A 32 -3.27 24.04 13.26
N ASN A 33 -3.14 23.87 14.58
CA ASN A 33 -1.92 24.19 15.33
C ASN A 33 -1.06 22.95 15.59
N GLN A 34 -1.44 21.80 15.05
CA GLN A 34 -0.76 20.53 15.23
C GLN A 34 -0.24 20.02 13.89
N THR A 35 0.91 19.37 13.95
CA THR A 35 1.49 18.62 12.83
C THR A 35 1.63 17.16 13.24
N VAL A 36 1.27 16.25 12.35
CA VAL A 36 1.47 14.81 12.55
C VAL A 36 2.75 14.41 11.84
N SER A 37 3.69 13.81 12.58
CA SER A 37 4.90 13.27 11.96
C SER A 37 4.57 12.04 11.11
N HIS A 38 5.42 11.67 10.15
CA HIS A 38 5.21 10.46 9.37
C HIS A 38 5.19 9.19 10.24
N LYS A 39 5.97 9.16 11.32
CA LYS A 39 5.98 8.05 12.27
C LYS A 39 4.64 7.92 12.98
N ASP A 40 4.14 9.02 13.55
CA ASP A 40 2.86 9.02 14.26
C ASP A 40 1.70 8.75 13.30
N GLY A 41 1.79 9.26 12.07
CA GLY A 41 0.84 8.95 11.00
C GLY A 41 0.83 7.45 10.66
N LEU A 42 1.99 6.79 10.59
CA LEU A 42 2.04 5.35 10.36
C LEU A 42 1.41 4.56 11.51
N GLU A 43 1.75 4.91 12.76
CA GLU A 43 1.19 4.25 13.95
C GLU A 43 -0.33 4.40 14.02
N LEU A 44 -0.84 5.63 13.85
CA LEU A 44 -2.27 5.91 13.80
C LEU A 44 -2.97 5.17 12.66
N SER A 45 -2.34 5.09 11.47
CA SER A 45 -2.88 4.34 10.34
C SER A 45 -3.02 2.86 10.65
N LYS A 46 -2.01 2.26 11.28
CA LYS A 46 -2.04 0.86 11.72
C LYS A 46 -3.14 0.63 12.75
N MET A 47 -3.33 1.54 13.71
CA MET A 47 -4.42 1.45 14.69
C MET A 47 -5.80 1.48 14.02
N VAL A 48 -6.04 2.42 13.10
CA VAL A 48 -7.31 2.49 12.36
C VAL A 48 -7.54 1.22 11.56
N CYS A 49 -6.50 0.72 10.89
CA CYS A 49 -6.55 -0.51 10.11
C CYS A 49 -6.89 -1.72 10.98
N HIS A 50 -6.28 -1.84 12.16
CA HIS A 50 -6.60 -2.86 13.16
C HIS A 50 -8.06 -2.80 13.62
N MET A 51 -8.54 -1.62 14.04
CA MET A 51 -9.93 -1.43 14.49
C MET A 51 -10.97 -1.77 13.40
N THR A 52 -10.60 -1.56 12.13
CA THR A 52 -11.52 -1.76 11.00
C THR A 52 -11.29 -3.06 10.25
N HIS A 53 -10.42 -3.94 10.76
CA HIS A 53 -10.06 -5.23 10.16
C HIS A 53 -9.68 -5.10 8.67
N SER A 54 -8.78 -4.16 8.38
CA SER A 54 -8.30 -3.89 7.02
C SER A 54 -6.78 -3.71 7.00
N GLY A 55 -6.16 -3.95 5.85
CA GLY A 55 -4.76 -3.71 5.59
C GLY A 55 -4.52 -2.29 5.09
N LEU A 56 -3.40 -1.71 5.50
CA LEU A 56 -3.01 -0.34 5.14
C LEU A 56 -2.40 -0.30 3.74
N LEU A 57 -3.12 0.29 2.78
CA LEU A 57 -2.65 0.47 1.40
C LEU A 57 -1.79 1.72 1.23
N GLN A 58 -2.12 2.80 1.94
CA GLN A 58 -1.33 4.02 2.00
C GLN A 58 -1.86 4.92 3.13
N PHE A 59 -1.02 5.79 3.69
CA PHE A 59 -1.51 7.02 4.32
C PHE A 59 -0.87 8.26 3.71
N VAL A 60 -1.62 9.37 3.69
CA VAL A 60 -1.17 10.66 3.18
C VAL A 60 -1.58 11.76 4.15
N ILE A 61 -0.64 12.63 4.51
CA ILE A 61 -0.88 13.82 5.34
C ILE A 61 -0.88 15.03 4.42
N LEU A 62 -2.01 15.74 4.32
CA LEU A 62 -2.18 16.94 3.51
C LEU A 62 -2.73 18.06 4.39
N LYS A 63 -1.88 19.07 4.67
CA LYS A 63 -2.22 20.20 5.55
C LYS A 63 -2.74 19.66 6.90
N ASN A 64 -3.97 20.00 7.23
CA ASN A 64 -4.65 19.65 8.48
C ASN A 64 -5.50 18.37 8.38
N LYS A 65 -5.17 17.48 7.43
CA LYS A 65 -5.92 16.25 7.19
C LYS A 65 -4.98 15.10 6.93
N MET A 66 -5.39 13.93 7.40
CA MET A 66 -4.76 12.66 7.08
C MET A 66 -5.77 11.75 6.41
N TYR A 67 -5.34 11.06 5.37
CA TYR A 67 -6.15 10.11 4.60
C TYR A 67 -5.49 8.74 4.69
N ILE A 68 -6.25 7.74 5.14
CA ILE A 68 -5.80 6.37 5.31
C ILE A 68 -6.55 5.51 4.29
N PHE A 69 -5.84 5.04 3.29
CA PHE A 69 -6.35 4.10 2.28
C PHE A 69 -6.19 2.68 2.82
N LYS A 70 -7.29 1.92 2.80
CA LYS A 70 -7.31 0.58 3.41
C LYS A 70 -8.26 -0.38 2.69
N SER A 71 -7.91 -1.66 2.69
CA SER A 71 -8.67 -2.74 2.07
C SER A 71 -8.62 -4.00 2.94
N ARG A 72 -9.73 -4.71 3.07
CA ARG A 72 -9.80 -6.01 3.74
C ARG A 72 -9.15 -7.09 2.90
N GLU A 73 -9.32 -7.05 1.58
CA GLU A 73 -8.65 -8.00 0.68
C GLU A 73 -7.14 -7.84 0.72
N PHE A 74 -6.64 -6.59 0.80
CA PHE A 74 -5.21 -6.36 0.97
C PHE A 74 -4.66 -6.95 2.28
N LEU A 75 -5.45 -6.97 3.37
CA LEU A 75 -5.03 -7.62 4.61
C LEU A 75 -4.73 -9.11 4.40
N LYS A 76 -5.63 -9.82 3.69
CA LYS A 76 -5.47 -11.25 3.39
C LYS A 76 -4.24 -11.52 2.52
N VAL A 77 -3.99 -10.66 1.54
CA VAL A 77 -2.80 -10.72 0.68
C VAL A 77 -1.54 -10.45 1.51
N ALA A 78 -1.58 -9.47 2.40
CA ALA A 78 -0.47 -9.09 3.25
C ALA A 78 -0.03 -10.20 4.22
N ASP A 79 -0.96 -11.03 4.69
CA ASP A 79 -0.65 -12.19 5.53
C ASP A 79 0.23 -13.23 4.82
N GLY A 80 0.22 -13.25 3.47
CA GLY A 80 1.07 -14.11 2.66
C GLY A 80 2.48 -13.55 2.42
N PHE A 81 2.77 -12.30 2.81
CA PHE A 81 4.09 -11.71 2.65
C PHE A 81 5.05 -12.15 3.76
N LYS A 82 5.57 -13.35 3.61
CA LYS A 82 6.57 -13.96 4.51
C LYS A 82 7.86 -14.22 3.75
N LYS A 83 8.98 -14.21 4.47
CA LYS A 83 10.28 -14.55 3.89
C LYS A 83 10.21 -15.92 3.22
N GLY A 84 10.74 -16.01 1.99
CA GLY A 84 10.72 -17.21 1.16
C GLY A 84 9.43 -17.40 0.35
N ALA A 85 8.37 -16.62 0.61
CA ALA A 85 7.16 -16.69 -0.21
C ALA A 85 7.44 -16.19 -1.62
N LYS A 86 6.92 -16.93 -2.61
CA LYS A 86 6.92 -16.47 -4.00
C LYS A 86 5.82 -15.45 -4.19
N VAL A 87 6.13 -14.39 -4.91
CA VAL A 87 5.18 -13.36 -5.32
C VAL A 87 5.20 -13.23 -6.84
N ARG A 88 4.05 -12.89 -7.43
CA ARG A 88 3.92 -12.60 -8.86
C ARG A 88 3.21 -11.28 -9.07
N PHE A 89 3.52 -10.61 -10.19
CA PHE A 89 2.91 -9.32 -10.46
C PHE A 89 2.73 -8.90 -11.92
N HIS A 90 1.92 -7.86 -12.12
CA HIS A 90 1.71 -7.05 -13.30
C HIS A 90 1.69 -5.55 -12.90
N ASP A 91 2.83 -4.85 -13.01
CA ASP A 91 2.91 -3.42 -12.65
C ASP A 91 2.15 -2.57 -13.64
N PRO A 92 1.09 -1.86 -13.24
CA PRO A 92 0.38 -0.99 -14.18
C PRO A 92 1.29 0.13 -14.72
N ARG A 93 2.38 0.46 -14.03
CA ARG A 93 3.38 1.45 -14.47
C ARG A 93 4.39 0.84 -15.45
N THR A 94 4.62 -0.46 -15.37
CA THR A 94 5.47 -1.25 -16.27
C THR A 94 4.75 -2.55 -16.63
N PRO A 95 3.69 -2.48 -17.46
CA PRO A 95 2.76 -3.59 -17.68
C PRO A 95 3.40 -4.81 -18.35
N ASP A 96 4.49 -4.62 -19.08
CA ASP A 96 5.27 -5.69 -19.69
C ASP A 96 6.12 -6.47 -18.67
N ASP A 97 6.25 -5.95 -17.44
CA ASP A 97 7.05 -6.56 -16.39
C ASP A 97 6.22 -7.55 -15.57
N HIS A 98 6.10 -8.77 -16.11
CA HIS A 98 5.46 -9.91 -15.46
C HIS A 98 6.52 -10.80 -14.81
N ARG A 99 6.90 -10.50 -13.58
CA ARG A 99 7.94 -11.24 -12.86
C ARG A 99 7.37 -12.01 -11.68
N GLU A 100 7.93 -13.20 -11.48
CA GLU A 100 7.93 -13.87 -10.18
C GLU A 100 9.18 -13.45 -9.41
N SER A 101 9.06 -13.34 -8.09
CA SER A 101 10.20 -13.09 -7.22
C SER A 101 9.97 -13.72 -5.85
N VAL A 102 11.00 -13.73 -5.00
CA VAL A 102 10.98 -14.31 -3.66
C VAL A 102 11.16 -13.21 -2.62
N ILE A 103 10.34 -13.23 -1.58
CA ILE A 103 10.42 -12.26 -0.47
C ILE A 103 11.63 -12.55 0.40
N LEU A 104 12.42 -11.51 0.70
CA LEU A 104 13.68 -11.62 1.46
C LEU A 104 13.52 -11.38 2.97
N ALA A 105 12.45 -10.72 3.39
CA ALA A 105 12.18 -10.39 4.79
C ALA A 105 10.68 -10.47 5.10
N ASP A 106 10.34 -10.84 6.33
CA ASP A 106 8.95 -10.95 6.76
C ASP A 106 8.24 -9.60 6.80
N GLY A 107 6.97 -9.64 6.39
CA GLY A 107 6.01 -8.57 6.58
C GLY A 107 6.18 -7.37 5.64
N LEU A 108 5.24 -6.44 5.79
CA LEU A 108 5.21 -5.18 5.05
C LEU A 108 6.09 -4.12 5.70
N ARG A 109 6.83 -3.40 4.87
CA ARG A 109 7.53 -2.17 5.24
C ARG A 109 6.78 -0.96 4.69
N TYR A 110 7.04 0.21 5.25
CA TYR A 110 6.40 1.45 4.85
C TYR A 110 7.44 2.56 4.73
N ASP A 111 7.40 3.29 3.62
CA ASP A 111 8.14 4.53 3.43
C ASP A 111 7.25 5.55 2.74
N GLY A 112 7.30 6.80 3.20
CA GLY A 112 6.36 7.84 2.79
C GLY A 112 4.87 7.46 3.00
N GLY A 113 4.60 6.43 3.81
CA GLY A 113 3.28 5.85 4.01
C GLY A 113 2.82 4.85 2.95
N ILE A 114 3.68 4.44 2.02
CA ILE A 114 3.38 3.46 0.98
C ILE A 114 3.98 2.09 1.37
N PRO A 115 3.21 0.99 1.29
CA PRO A 115 3.70 -0.34 1.62
C PRO A 115 4.59 -0.91 0.52
N PHE A 116 5.70 -1.52 0.92
CA PHE A 116 6.62 -2.23 0.04
C PHE A 116 7.11 -3.54 0.68
N ILE A 117 7.58 -4.45 -0.17
CA ILE A 117 8.22 -5.71 0.21
C ILE A 117 9.65 -5.72 -0.34
N TRP A 118 10.56 -6.44 0.33
CA TRP A 118 11.87 -6.73 -0.24
C TRP A 118 11.84 -8.06 -0.95
N THR A 119 12.27 -8.06 -2.20
CA THR A 119 12.33 -9.24 -3.04
C THR A 119 13.71 -9.42 -3.65
N GLU A 120 13.98 -10.59 -4.23
CA GLU A 120 15.17 -10.80 -5.06
C GLU A 120 15.17 -9.75 -6.20
N GLY A 121 16.14 -8.83 -6.18
CA GLY A 121 16.23 -7.69 -7.10
C GLY A 121 15.88 -6.33 -6.51
N SER A 122 15.42 -6.24 -5.26
CA SER A 122 15.30 -4.96 -4.56
C SER A 122 16.69 -4.43 -4.19
N ASP A 123 17.01 -3.22 -4.64
CA ASP A 123 18.20 -2.49 -4.22
C ASP A 123 17.84 -1.52 -3.09
N ALA A 124 18.56 -1.61 -1.96
CA ALA A 124 18.30 -0.83 -0.76
C ALA A 124 18.47 0.68 -0.98
N ASP A 125 19.26 1.07 -1.99
CA ASP A 125 19.64 2.47 -2.25
C ASP A 125 18.70 3.18 -3.26
N CYS A 126 17.70 2.48 -3.81
CA CYS A 126 16.83 3.07 -4.83
C CYS A 126 15.33 2.85 -4.55
N PHE A 127 14.78 3.65 -3.63
CA PHE A 127 13.38 3.52 -3.24
C PHE A 127 12.38 3.81 -4.37
N MET A 128 12.65 4.82 -5.19
CA MET A 128 11.73 5.23 -6.26
C MET A 128 11.80 4.36 -7.52
N GLU A 129 12.94 3.73 -7.82
CA GLU A 129 13.12 2.93 -9.06
C GLU A 129 13.20 1.42 -8.81
N CYS A 130 13.57 0.95 -7.61
CA CYS A 130 13.86 -0.48 -7.36
C CYS A 130 13.00 -1.16 -6.28
N ASN A 131 12.14 -0.43 -5.55
CA ASN A 131 11.30 -1.08 -4.54
C ASN A 131 9.99 -1.63 -5.10
N THR A 132 9.81 -2.92 -4.80
CA THR A 132 8.64 -3.73 -5.09
C THR A 132 7.47 -3.28 -4.21
N PHE A 133 6.63 -2.38 -4.72
CA PHE A 133 5.43 -1.94 -3.99
C PHE A 133 4.51 -3.14 -3.73
N ALA A 134 4.00 -3.24 -2.50
CA ALA A 134 3.29 -4.44 -2.07
C ALA A 134 1.85 -4.51 -2.60
N VAL A 135 1.23 -3.35 -2.88
CA VAL A 135 -0.13 -3.27 -3.48
C VAL A 135 -0.20 -4.03 -4.80
N TYR A 136 0.91 -3.94 -5.47
CA TYR A 136 1.20 -4.45 -6.76
C TYR A 136 1.42 -5.96 -6.62
N TRP A 137 2.49 -6.40 -5.99
CA TRP A 137 2.85 -7.81 -5.95
C TRP A 137 1.92 -8.67 -5.08
N ARG A 138 1.57 -9.88 -5.52
CA ARG A 138 0.70 -10.81 -4.76
C ARG A 138 1.40 -12.13 -4.48
N PRO A 139 1.23 -12.75 -3.30
CA PRO A 139 1.71 -14.09 -3.05
C PRO A 139 1.16 -15.06 -4.10
N VAL A 140 2.02 -15.96 -4.56
CA VAL A 140 1.59 -17.09 -5.39
C VAL A 140 0.87 -18.05 -4.45
N GLU A 141 -0.37 -18.40 -4.79
CA GLU A 141 -1.05 -19.50 -4.11
C GLU A 141 -0.24 -20.76 -4.39
N GLU A 142 0.35 -21.36 -3.36
CA GLU A 142 0.91 -22.69 -3.50
C GLU A 142 -0.25 -23.63 -3.88
N ASP A 143 -0.16 -24.25 -5.06
CA ASP A 143 -1.08 -25.31 -5.46
C ASP A 143 -1.16 -26.29 -4.29
N LYS A 144 -2.30 -26.29 -3.60
CA LYS A 144 -2.62 -27.31 -2.60
C LYS A 144 -2.76 -28.62 -3.37
N LYS A 145 -1.65 -29.32 -3.53
CA LYS A 145 -1.62 -30.74 -3.87
C LYS A 145 -2.20 -31.55 -2.73
#